data_AF-A0A7K1H1U8-F1
#
_entry.id   AF-A0A7K1H1U8-F1
#
_cell.length_a   1.000
_cell.length_b   1.000
_cell.length_c   1.000
_cell.angle_alpha   90.00
_cell.angle_beta   90.00
_cell.angle_gamma   90.00
#
_symmetry.space_group_name_H-M   'P 1'
#
loop_
_entity.id
_entity.type
_entity.pdbx_description
1 polymer ?
#
loop_
_entity_poly.entity_id
_entity_poly.type
_entity_poly.pdbx_seq_one_letter_code
_entity_poly.pdbx_strand_id
1 'polypeptide(L)'
;MTETVVRPAEELRWDVPPNTSTNRITDLAEVRRYIDAIDFGPLKHRLTQGRDMLGGAWSPARADYYERLYKNWLYLRRRYEGELLPPHIDIDEFWHGHILDTYAYFAHCDRIFGYYLHHLPYVGTGGPVDRTNLSNAWQQTQDRYHAEFGEYIYDFME
;
A
#
# COMPACT_ATOMS: atom_id res chain seq x y z
N MET A 1 -25.36 -3.75 14.29
CA MET A 1 -24.81 -4.08 12.96
C MET A 1 -25.01 -2.83 12.12
N THR A 2 -23.93 -2.11 11.79
CA THR A 2 -24.02 -0.98 10.86
C THR A 2 -24.44 -1.52 9.51
N GLU A 3 -25.57 -1.03 9.01
CA GLU A 3 -26.07 -1.39 7.69
C GLU A 3 -24.99 -1.04 6.65
N THR A 4 -24.51 -2.05 5.92
CA THR A 4 -23.50 -1.85 4.88
C THR A 4 -24.21 -1.24 3.69
N VAL A 5 -24.00 0.07 3.49
CA VAL A 5 -24.53 0.83 2.34
C VAL A 5 -23.41 1.06 1.34
N VAL A 6 -23.74 1.06 0.04
CA VAL A 6 -22.80 1.45 -1.02
C VAL A 6 -22.51 2.94 -0.88
N ARG A 7 -21.23 3.31 -0.84
CA ARG A 7 -20.78 4.70 -0.68
C ARG A 7 -19.93 5.13 -1.86
N PRO A 8 -19.96 6.42 -2.24
CA PRO A 8 -19.01 6.95 -3.20
C PRO A 8 -17.60 6.94 -2.60
N ALA A 9 -16.60 6.94 -3.48
CA ALA A 9 -15.19 6.77 -3.14
C ALA A 9 -14.72 7.80 -2.08
N GLU A 10 -15.10 9.06 -2.25
CA GLU A 10 -14.78 10.19 -1.38
C GLU A 10 -15.36 10.09 0.03
N GLU A 11 -16.33 9.21 0.28
CA GLU A 11 -16.91 8.96 1.60
C GLU A 11 -16.30 7.75 2.30
N LEU A 12 -15.51 6.94 1.60
CA LEU A 12 -14.81 5.80 2.18
C LEU A 12 -13.58 6.30 2.93
N ARG A 13 -13.49 5.90 4.20
CA ARG A 13 -12.46 6.36 5.13
C ARG A 13 -11.65 5.19 5.67
N TRP A 14 -10.37 5.46 5.85
CA TRP A 14 -9.48 4.63 6.63
C TRP A 14 -9.42 5.16 8.06
N ASP A 15 -9.53 4.28 9.05
CA ASP A 15 -9.35 4.68 10.44
C ASP A 15 -7.87 4.96 10.70
N VAL A 16 -7.52 6.22 10.90
CA VAL A 16 -6.14 6.67 11.11
C VAL A 16 -5.81 6.48 12.59
N PRO A 17 -4.88 5.57 12.93
CA PRO A 17 -4.45 5.45 14.32
C PRO A 17 -3.83 6.78 14.81
N PRO A 18 -3.93 7.07 16.12
CA PRO A 18 -3.23 8.23 16.68
C PRO A 18 -1.75 8.18 16.33
N ASN A 19 -1.18 9.30 15.89
CA ASN A 19 0.27 9.43 15.79
C ASN A 19 0.87 9.36 17.20
N THR A 20 1.63 8.31 17.47
CA THR A 20 2.30 8.08 18.76
C THR A 20 3.81 8.32 18.66
N SER A 21 4.31 8.64 17.46
CA SER A 21 5.74 8.78 17.19
C SER A 21 6.20 10.23 17.21
N THR A 22 7.36 10.46 17.82
CA THR A 22 8.14 11.70 17.68
C THR A 22 9.03 11.70 16.43
N ASN A 23 9.15 10.59 15.72
CA ASN A 23 10.02 10.42 14.55
C ASN A 23 9.27 10.62 13.22
N ARG A 24 7.96 10.87 13.26
CA ARG A 24 7.14 11.05 12.08
C ARG A 24 7.66 12.23 11.25
N ILE A 25 8.01 11.97 10.00
CA ILE A 25 8.40 13.01 9.05
C ILE A 25 7.16 13.83 8.69
N THR A 26 7.25 15.15 8.85
CA THR A 26 6.11 16.07 8.66
C THR A 26 6.02 16.59 7.22
N ASP A 27 7.15 16.92 6.61
CA ASP A 27 7.21 17.42 5.24
C ASP A 27 7.12 16.29 4.21
N LEU A 28 6.24 16.47 3.20
CA LEU A 28 5.94 15.42 2.23
C LEU A 28 7.08 15.17 1.24
N ALA A 29 7.91 16.16 0.94
CA ALA A 29 9.08 15.96 0.09
C ALA A 29 10.14 15.11 0.83
N GLU A 30 10.30 15.32 2.13
CA GLU A 30 11.13 14.47 2.99
C GLU A 30 10.59 13.03 3.08
N VAL A 31 9.26 12.87 3.23
CA VAL A 31 8.61 11.55 3.20
C VAL A 31 8.92 10.83 1.89
N ARG A 32 8.77 11.50 0.75
CA ARG A 32 9.06 10.94 -0.58
C ARG A 32 10.52 10.48 -0.66
N ARG A 33 11.48 11.34 -0.28
CA ARG A 33 12.91 11.01 -0.23
C ARG A 33 13.20 9.81 0.67
N TYR A 34 12.56 9.75 1.83
CA TYR A 34 12.71 8.63 2.75
C TYR A 34 12.24 7.32 2.11
N ILE A 35 11.04 7.31 1.53
CA ILE A 35 10.47 6.12 0.87
C ILE A 35 11.34 5.68 -0.30
N ASP A 36 11.85 6.61 -1.11
CA ASP A 36 12.73 6.30 -2.24
C ASP A 36 14.02 5.59 -1.81
N ALA A 37 14.56 5.99 -0.66
CA ALA A 37 15.78 5.45 -0.08
C ALA A 37 15.61 4.08 0.59
N ILE A 38 14.38 3.57 0.78
CA ILE A 38 14.17 2.24 1.35
C ILE A 38 14.72 1.19 0.37
N ASP A 39 15.64 0.35 0.86
CA ASP A 39 16.17 -0.78 0.09
C ASP A 39 15.30 -2.02 0.27
N PHE A 40 14.53 -2.35 -0.76
CA PHE A 40 13.74 -3.59 -0.82
C PHE A 40 14.50 -4.74 -1.49
N GLY A 41 15.80 -4.64 -1.70
CA GLY A 41 16.65 -5.68 -2.29
C GLY A 41 16.45 -7.07 -1.66
N PRO A 42 16.49 -7.22 -0.32
CA PRO A 42 16.24 -8.51 0.34
C PRO A 42 14.85 -9.08 0.05
N LEU A 43 13.81 -8.23 0.05
CA LEU A 43 12.44 -8.63 -0.25
C LEU A 43 12.30 -9.05 -1.73
N LYS A 44 12.83 -8.26 -2.66
CA LYS A 44 12.84 -8.62 -4.10
C LYS A 44 13.59 -9.91 -4.36
N HIS A 45 14.73 -10.12 -3.69
CA HIS A 45 15.46 -11.36 -3.77
C HIS A 45 14.58 -12.54 -3.35
N ARG A 46 13.90 -12.44 -2.20
CA ARG A 46 12.93 -13.45 -1.75
C ARG A 46 11.80 -13.68 -2.76
N LEU A 47 11.18 -12.62 -3.29
CA LEU A 47 10.08 -12.71 -4.25
C LEU A 47 10.47 -13.35 -5.59
N THR A 48 11.77 -13.47 -5.88
CA THR A 48 12.28 -14.08 -7.12
C THR A 48 12.85 -15.49 -6.94
N GLN A 49 12.87 -16.04 -5.71
CA GLN A 49 13.41 -17.40 -5.45
C GLN A 49 12.43 -18.55 -5.78
N GLY A 50 11.21 -18.26 -6.24
CA GLY A 50 10.22 -19.28 -6.61
C GLY A 50 9.39 -19.83 -5.42
N ARG A 51 8.28 -20.50 -5.75
CA ARG A 51 7.26 -20.96 -4.78
C ARG A 51 7.79 -21.97 -3.75
N ASP A 52 8.82 -22.73 -4.10
CA ASP A 52 9.37 -23.80 -3.25
C ASP A 52 10.18 -23.27 -2.06
N MET A 53 10.60 -22.00 -2.10
CA MET A 53 11.46 -21.36 -1.09
C MET A 53 10.78 -20.18 -0.39
N LEU A 54 9.44 -20.21 -0.27
CA LEU A 54 8.62 -19.19 0.38
C LEU A 54 8.51 -17.86 -0.40
N GLY A 55 8.88 -17.82 -1.69
CA GLY A 55 8.80 -16.63 -2.55
C GLY A 55 7.69 -16.68 -3.60
N GLY A 56 7.28 -15.53 -4.11
CA GLY A 56 6.52 -15.46 -5.37
C GLY A 56 7.33 -16.10 -6.51
N ALA A 57 6.66 -16.51 -7.59
CA ALA A 57 7.35 -16.84 -8.83
C ALA A 57 7.53 -15.57 -9.68
N TRP A 58 8.06 -14.49 -9.09
CA TRP A 58 8.20 -13.22 -9.80
C TRP A 58 9.49 -13.18 -10.61
N SER A 59 9.44 -12.55 -11.78
CA SER A 59 10.64 -12.16 -12.51
C SER A 59 11.30 -10.93 -11.84
N PRO A 60 12.61 -10.71 -12.04
CA PRO A 60 13.27 -9.49 -11.56
C PRO A 60 12.59 -8.22 -12.05
N ALA A 61 12.17 -8.17 -13.32
CA ALA A 61 11.48 -7.02 -13.89
C ALA A 61 10.12 -6.75 -13.22
N ARG A 62 9.36 -7.80 -12.90
CA ARG A 62 8.11 -7.67 -12.13
C ARG A 62 8.38 -7.14 -10.72
N ALA A 63 9.42 -7.62 -10.07
CA ALA A 63 9.81 -7.17 -8.73
C ALA A 63 10.21 -5.69 -8.71
N ASP A 64 10.99 -5.22 -9.70
CA ASP A 64 11.35 -3.82 -9.84
C ASP A 64 10.13 -2.94 -10.15
N TYR A 65 9.24 -3.41 -11.01
CA TYR A 65 8.01 -2.71 -11.35
C TYR A 65 7.13 -2.48 -10.12
N TYR A 66 6.86 -3.53 -9.35
CA TYR A 66 6.00 -3.42 -8.16
C TYR A 66 6.69 -2.79 -6.96
N GLU A 67 8.03 -2.81 -6.85
CA GLU A 67 8.73 -1.99 -5.85
C GLU A 67 8.42 -0.50 -6.06
N ARG A 68 8.53 -0.01 -7.30
CA ARG A 68 8.23 1.38 -7.66
C ARG A 68 6.78 1.72 -7.31
N LEU A 69 5.83 0.87 -7.71
CA LEU A 69 4.41 1.08 -7.41
C LEU A 69 4.10 1.03 -5.91
N TYR A 70 4.73 0.12 -5.17
CA TYR A 70 4.56 0.02 -3.72
C TYR A 70 5.10 1.25 -3.00
N LYS A 71 6.28 1.74 -3.39
CA LYS A 71 6.83 3.02 -2.91
C LYS A 71 5.88 4.18 -3.18
N ASN A 72 5.29 4.25 -4.36
CA ASN A 72 4.28 5.27 -4.69
C ASN A 72 3.02 5.12 -3.83
N TRP A 73 2.54 3.90 -3.63
CA TRP A 73 1.37 3.63 -2.79
C TRP A 73 1.62 4.03 -1.32
N LEU A 74 2.80 3.75 -0.75
CA LEU A 74 3.18 4.23 0.60
C LEU A 74 3.09 5.76 0.71
N TYR A 75 3.54 6.48 -0.33
CA TYR A 75 3.42 7.94 -0.38
C TYR A 75 1.95 8.39 -0.46
N LEU A 76 1.12 7.75 -1.29
CA LEU A 76 -0.31 8.05 -1.35
C LEU A 76 -0.99 7.85 0.01
N ARG A 77 -0.71 6.73 0.70
CA ARG A 77 -1.23 6.45 2.05
C ARG A 77 -0.85 7.53 3.06
N ARG A 78 0.30 8.18 2.89
CA ARG A 78 0.77 9.25 3.76
C ARG A 78 0.23 10.63 3.39
N ARG A 79 0.08 10.92 2.10
CA ARG A 79 -0.39 12.21 1.60
C ARG A 79 -1.90 12.38 1.75
N TYR A 80 -2.65 11.32 1.48
CA TYR A 80 -4.11 11.27 1.58
C TYR A 80 -4.54 10.48 2.82
N GLU A 81 -3.89 10.78 3.95
CA GLU A 81 -4.13 10.09 5.22
C GLU A 81 -5.62 10.21 5.61
N GLY A 82 -6.26 9.05 5.86
CA GLY A 82 -7.69 8.94 6.16
C GLY A 82 -8.58 8.59 4.98
N GLU A 83 -8.09 8.66 3.74
CA GLU A 83 -8.79 8.09 2.58
C GLU A 83 -8.60 6.56 2.52
N LEU A 84 -9.64 5.83 2.11
CA LEU A 84 -9.53 4.39 1.89
C LEU A 84 -8.88 4.14 0.52
N LEU A 85 -7.56 3.94 0.51
CA LEU A 85 -6.79 3.68 -0.70
C LEU A 85 -6.28 2.23 -0.72
N PRO A 86 -7.08 1.25 -1.19
CA PRO A 86 -6.65 -0.14 -1.33
C PRO A 86 -5.53 -0.24 -2.39
N PRO A 87 -4.54 -1.11 -2.18
CA PRO A 87 -3.50 -1.36 -3.17
C PRO A 87 -4.02 -2.23 -4.34
N HIS A 88 -3.28 -2.23 -5.44
CA HIS A 88 -3.37 -3.28 -6.46
C HIS A 88 -2.99 -4.64 -5.86
N ILE A 89 -3.50 -5.76 -6.39
CA ILE A 89 -3.26 -7.09 -5.80
C ILE A 89 -1.76 -7.43 -5.65
N ASP A 90 -0.95 -7.12 -6.65
CA ASP A 90 0.50 -7.35 -6.57
C ASP A 90 1.25 -6.33 -5.70
N ILE A 91 0.69 -5.12 -5.54
CA ILE A 91 1.20 -4.17 -4.54
C ILE A 91 0.89 -4.70 -3.13
N ASP A 92 -0.27 -5.35 -2.93
CA ASP A 92 -0.65 -5.99 -1.67
C ASP A 92 0.27 -7.16 -1.33
N GLU A 93 0.60 -8.02 -2.31
CA GLU A 93 1.58 -9.11 -2.13
C GLU A 93 2.97 -8.57 -1.74
N PHE A 94 3.42 -7.48 -2.38
CA PHE A 94 4.67 -6.82 -2.00
C PHE A 94 4.58 -6.27 -0.56
N TRP A 95 3.44 -5.69 -0.21
CA TRP A 95 3.19 -5.17 1.14
C TRP A 95 3.19 -6.29 2.20
N HIS A 96 2.59 -7.45 1.91
CA HIS A 96 2.67 -8.62 2.80
C HIS A 96 4.12 -9.02 3.04
N GLY A 97 4.93 -9.05 1.97
CA GLY A 97 6.36 -9.31 2.07
C GLY A 97 7.09 -8.32 2.98
N HIS A 98 6.76 -7.02 2.88
CA HIS A 98 7.33 -6.00 3.76
C HIS A 98 6.87 -6.19 5.21
N ILE A 99 5.59 -6.48 5.47
CA ILE A 99 5.06 -6.75 6.82
C ILE A 99 5.80 -7.89 7.52
N LEU A 100 6.19 -8.93 6.77
CA LEU A 100 6.93 -10.07 7.31
C LEU A 100 8.35 -9.72 7.77
N ASP A 101 8.97 -8.66 7.22
CA ASP A 101 10.14 -8.02 7.81
C ASP A 101 9.70 -7.05 8.91
N THR A 102 9.30 -7.61 10.05
CA THR A 102 8.61 -6.87 11.12
C THR A 102 9.44 -5.71 11.67
N TYR A 103 10.77 -5.83 11.72
CA TYR A 103 11.67 -4.76 12.16
C TYR A 103 11.69 -3.60 11.18
N ALA A 104 11.91 -3.89 9.89
CA ALA A 104 11.95 -2.85 8.85
C ALA A 104 10.56 -2.19 8.72
N TYR A 105 9.50 -2.99 8.67
CA TYR A 105 8.14 -2.50 8.51
C TYR A 105 7.72 -1.57 9.64
N PHE A 106 8.00 -1.94 10.89
CA PHE A 106 7.71 -1.11 12.05
C PHE A 106 8.46 0.23 11.98
N ALA A 107 9.76 0.21 11.70
CA ALA A 107 10.58 1.42 11.61
C ALA A 107 10.15 2.34 10.45
N HIS A 108 9.77 1.76 9.31
CA HIS A 108 9.26 2.52 8.16
C HIS A 108 7.90 3.14 8.48
N CYS A 109 7.00 2.40 9.11
CA CYS A 109 5.70 2.92 9.53
C CYS A 109 5.84 4.07 10.54
N ASP A 110 6.72 3.91 11.53
CA ASP A 110 7.04 4.94 12.53
C ASP A 110 7.49 6.25 11.87
N ARG A 111 8.41 6.18 10.90
CA ARG A 111 8.91 7.38 10.21
C ARG A 111 7.92 7.98 9.22
N ILE A 112 7.25 7.14 8.42
CA ILE A 112 6.34 7.63 7.36
C ILE A 112 5.04 8.13 7.98
N PHE A 113 4.35 7.29 8.76
CA PHE A 113 2.99 7.53 9.24
C PHE A 113 2.94 8.01 10.70
N GLY A 114 3.94 7.67 11.51
CA GLY A 114 3.92 7.91 12.96
C GLY A 114 3.07 6.91 13.74
N TYR A 115 2.62 5.86 13.06
CA TYR A 115 1.85 4.75 13.62
C TYR A 115 2.05 3.52 12.72
N TYR A 116 1.69 2.34 13.23
CA TYR A 116 1.71 1.11 12.44
C TYR A 116 0.59 1.12 11.39
N LEU A 117 0.93 1.10 10.10
CA LEU A 117 -0.08 0.96 9.05
C LEU A 117 -0.64 -0.47 9.08
N HIS A 118 -1.82 -0.65 9.65
CA HIS A 118 -2.43 -1.97 9.79
C HIS A 118 -2.94 -2.52 8.44
N HIS A 119 -2.74 -3.81 8.20
CA HIS A 119 -3.37 -4.55 7.10
C HIS A 119 -4.69 -5.15 7.58
N LEU A 120 -5.76 -4.98 6.80
CA LEU A 120 -7.08 -5.53 7.09
C LEU A 120 -7.45 -6.54 5.99
N PRO A 121 -7.16 -7.85 6.17
CA PRO A 121 -7.26 -8.85 5.10
C PRO A 121 -8.70 -9.18 4.70
N TYR A 122 -9.69 -8.62 5.39
CA TYR A 122 -11.11 -8.90 5.20
C TYR A 122 -11.86 -7.80 4.42
N VAL A 123 -11.21 -6.69 4.06
CA VAL A 123 -11.85 -5.62 3.27
C VAL A 123 -12.33 -6.20 1.92
N GLY A 124 -13.60 -5.98 1.58
CA GLY A 124 -14.23 -6.50 0.35
C GLY A 124 -14.78 -7.94 0.48
N THR A 125 -14.59 -8.62 1.60
CA THR A 125 -15.06 -10.00 1.80
C THR A 125 -16.47 -10.08 2.40
N GLY A 126 -17.03 -8.97 2.88
CA GLY A 126 -18.33 -8.90 3.58
C GLY A 126 -19.59 -9.01 2.70
N GLY A 127 -19.44 -9.35 1.41
CA GLY A 127 -20.56 -9.51 0.47
C GLY A 127 -20.60 -8.47 -0.65
N PRO A 128 -21.68 -8.41 -1.45
CA PRO A 128 -21.74 -7.57 -2.65
C PRO A 128 -21.50 -6.08 -2.39
N VAL A 129 -22.09 -5.52 -1.32
CA VAL A 129 -21.91 -4.09 -0.99
C VAL A 129 -20.46 -3.77 -0.66
N ASP A 130 -19.81 -4.62 0.13
CA ASP A 130 -18.41 -4.45 0.53
C ASP A 130 -17.47 -4.55 -0.69
N ARG A 131 -17.74 -5.46 -1.62
CA ARG A 131 -17.03 -5.53 -2.91
C ARG A 131 -17.21 -4.27 -3.75
N THR A 132 -18.43 -3.74 -3.82
CA THR A 132 -18.67 -2.48 -4.55
C THR A 132 -17.92 -1.31 -3.90
N ASN A 133 -17.92 -1.22 -2.56
CA ASN A 133 -17.16 -0.21 -1.84
C ASN A 133 -15.65 -0.36 -2.07
N LEU A 134 -15.12 -1.59 -2.06
CA LEU A 134 -13.72 -1.86 -2.42
C LEU A 134 -13.41 -1.40 -3.86
N SER A 135 -14.30 -1.64 -4.82
CA SER A 135 -14.13 -1.18 -6.20
C SER A 135 -14.16 0.35 -6.30
N ASN A 136 -15.03 1.04 -5.56
CA ASN A 136 -15.08 2.49 -5.53
C ASN A 136 -13.80 3.07 -4.90
N ALA A 137 -13.33 2.47 -3.80
CA ALA A 137 -12.06 2.82 -3.17
C ALA A 137 -10.86 2.58 -4.10
N TRP A 138 -10.88 1.52 -4.89
CA TRP A 138 -9.85 1.28 -5.90
C TRP A 138 -9.80 2.38 -6.97
N GLN A 139 -10.96 2.86 -7.43
CA GLN A 139 -11.00 4.02 -8.33
C GLN A 139 -10.38 5.26 -7.66
N GLN A 140 -10.61 5.46 -6.37
CA GLN A 140 -9.93 6.53 -5.62
C GLN A 140 -8.40 6.38 -5.65
N THR A 141 -7.88 5.18 -5.42
CA THR A 141 -6.44 4.92 -5.52
C THR A 141 -5.92 5.30 -6.90
N GLN A 142 -6.61 4.91 -7.98
CA GLN A 142 -6.24 5.25 -9.36
C GLN A 142 -6.24 6.77 -9.60
N ASP A 143 -7.25 7.48 -9.13
CA ASP A 143 -7.37 8.93 -9.29
C ASP A 143 -6.27 9.67 -8.53
N ARG A 144 -5.97 9.25 -7.29
CA ARG A 144 -4.87 9.81 -6.48
C ARG A 144 -3.51 9.50 -7.10
N TYR A 145 -3.33 8.29 -7.61
CA TYR A 145 -2.10 7.89 -8.27
C TYR A 145 -1.86 8.74 -9.52
N HIS A 146 -2.88 8.91 -10.38
CA HIS A 146 -2.77 9.76 -11.56
C HIS A 146 -2.52 11.23 -11.22
N ALA A 147 -3.17 11.76 -10.19
CA ALA A 147 -2.94 13.14 -9.74
C ALA A 147 -1.50 13.39 -9.28
N GLU A 148 -0.86 12.43 -8.63
CA GLU A 148 0.51 12.58 -8.09
C GLU A 148 1.60 12.19 -9.07
N PHE A 149 1.34 11.25 -9.99
CA PHE A 149 2.38 10.63 -10.83
C PHE A 149 2.12 10.74 -12.34
N GLY A 150 0.96 11.22 -12.77
CA GLY A 150 0.62 11.43 -14.19
C GLY A 150 0.41 10.13 -14.99
N GLU A 151 0.24 8.99 -14.33
CA GLU A 151 -0.06 7.68 -14.94
C GLU A 151 -1.08 6.93 -14.07
N TYR A 152 -1.61 5.81 -14.56
CA TYR A 152 -2.45 4.90 -13.77
C TYR A 152 -1.68 3.63 -13.39
N ILE A 153 -2.14 2.92 -12.36
CA ILE A 153 -1.60 1.60 -12.05
C ILE A 153 -2.16 0.61 -13.08
N TYR A 154 -1.26 -0.18 -13.67
CA TYR A 154 -1.57 -1.24 -14.61
C TYR A 154 -0.95 -2.57 -14.16
N ASP A 155 -1.44 -3.66 -14.73
CA ASP A 155 -0.81 -4.96 -14.59
C ASP A 155 0.58 -4.96 -15.23
N PHE A 156 1.52 -5.65 -14.60
CA PHE A 156 2.81 -5.92 -15.22
C PHE A 156 2.62 -6.84 -16.43
N MET A 157 3.16 -6.45 -17.58
CA MET A 157 3.18 -7.26 -18.80
C MET A 157 4.62 -7.73 -19.05
N GLU A 158 4.80 -9.04 -19.25
CA GLU A 158 6.10 -9.67 -19.58
C GLU A 158 6.58 -9.39 -21.01
#